data_AF-A0A8T8TFV0-F1
#
_entry.id   AF-A0A8T8TFV0-F1
#
_cell.length_a   1.000
_cell.length_b   1.000
_cell.length_c   1.000
_cell.angle_alpha   90.00
_cell.angle_beta   90.00
_cell.angle_gamma   90.00
#
_symmetry.space_group_name_H-M   'P 1'
#
loop_
_entity.id
_entity.type
_entity.pdbx_description
1 polymer ?
#
loop_
_entity_poly.entity_id
_entity_poly.type
_entity_poly.pdbx_seq_one_letter_code
_entity_poly.pdbx_strand_id
1 'polypeptide(L)'
;ALSFESDILEAFSEKALRDAPKFDLYEQEEDVTKDLAEFSLANAIFAALVEGHASEINSKRNAMDNASKNAGDMIAALQMQYNRGRQASITNDLVDIITGASAL
;
A
#
# COMPACT_ATOMS: atom_id res chain seq x y z
N ALA A 1 10.92 1.68 1.32
CA ALA A 1 9.78 1.89 0.41
C ALA A 1 10.21 2.91 -0.62
N LEU A 2 9.96 2.67 -1.92
CA LEU A 2 10.08 3.73 -2.92
C LEU A 2 9.07 4.81 -2.53
N SER A 3 9.54 6.01 -2.23
CA SER A 3 8.69 7.16 -1.98
C SER A 3 8.09 7.56 -3.33
N PHE A 4 6.77 7.50 -3.46
CA PHE A 4 6.09 8.10 -4.61
C PHE A 4 6.02 9.60 -4.32
N GLU A 5 6.94 10.36 -4.92
CA GLU A 5 6.88 11.82 -4.91
C GLU A 5 5.95 12.30 -6.00
N SER A 6 5.23 13.39 -5.75
CA SER A 6 4.38 14.01 -6.75
C SER A 6 5.26 14.65 -7.83
N ASP A 7 5.19 14.14 -9.05
CA ASP A 7 5.80 14.78 -10.20
C ASP A 7 4.77 15.61 -10.99
N ILE A 8 5.24 16.66 -11.64
CA ILE A 8 4.39 17.51 -12.49
C ILE A 8 4.44 16.92 -13.89
N LEU A 9 3.30 16.41 -14.34
CA LEU A 9 3.16 15.97 -15.72
C LEU A 9 2.71 17.13 -16.60
N GLU A 10 3.59 17.58 -17.50
CA GLU A 10 3.29 18.68 -18.42
C GLU A 10 2.42 18.22 -19.59
N ALA A 11 1.29 18.88 -19.79
CA ALA A 11 0.46 18.75 -20.99
C ALA A 11 0.58 20.03 -21.83
N PHE A 12 0.92 19.88 -23.11
CA PHE A 12 1.13 21.01 -24.00
C PHE A 12 -0.17 21.42 -24.69
N SER A 13 -0.40 22.74 -24.80
CA SER A 13 -1.53 23.27 -25.56
C SER A 13 -1.29 23.20 -27.06
N GLU A 14 -2.36 23.20 -27.86
CA GLU A 14 -2.30 23.22 -29.33
C GLU A 14 -1.38 24.34 -29.86
N LYS A 15 -1.48 25.55 -29.31
CA LYS A 15 -0.62 26.69 -29.71
C LYS A 15 0.85 26.43 -29.40
N ALA A 16 1.14 25.87 -28.21
CA ALA A 16 2.52 25.55 -27.82
C ALA A 16 3.14 24.47 -28.70
N LEU A 17 2.33 23.53 -29.20
CA LEU A 17 2.78 22.49 -30.14
C LEU A 17 3.00 23.07 -31.55
N ARG A 18 2.11 23.94 -32.04
CA ARG A 18 2.27 24.60 -33.35
C ARG A 18 3.49 25.52 -33.40
N ASP A 19 3.72 26.29 -32.33
CA ASP A 19 4.86 27.21 -32.25
C ASP A 19 6.19 26.50 -31.93
N ALA A 20 6.18 25.17 -31.78
CA ALA A 20 7.37 24.42 -31.42
C ALA A 20 8.34 24.33 -32.61
N PRO A 21 9.62 24.70 -32.44
CA PRO A 21 10.58 24.82 -33.55
C PRO A 21 10.94 23.49 -34.24
N LYS A 22 10.51 22.37 -33.66
CA LYS A 22 10.71 21.02 -34.22
C LYS A 22 9.46 20.44 -34.87
N PHE A 23 8.30 21.09 -34.74
CA PHE A 23 7.05 20.59 -35.30
C PHE A 23 7.06 20.75 -36.83
N ASP A 24 7.57 21.87 -37.31
CA ASP A 24 7.75 22.20 -38.73
C ASP A 24 8.79 21.33 -39.47
N LEU A 25 9.55 20.49 -38.76
CA LEU A 25 10.52 19.57 -39.38
C LEU A 25 9.84 18.38 -40.07
N TYR A 26 8.56 18.14 -39.78
CA TYR A 26 7.80 17.02 -40.33
C TYR A 26 6.78 17.56 -41.34
N GLU A 27 6.78 17.01 -42.56
CA GLU A 27 5.74 17.31 -43.55
C GLU A 27 4.41 16.68 -43.07
N GLN A 28 3.44 17.53 -42.69
CA GLN A 28 2.09 17.11 -42.33
C GLN A 28 1.13 17.43 -43.47
N GLU A 29 0.34 16.44 -43.89
CA GLU A 29 -0.72 16.63 -44.90
C GLU A 29 -1.93 17.42 -44.35
N GLU A 30 -2.19 17.30 -43.04
CA GLU A 30 -3.27 17.97 -42.31
C GLU A 30 -2.79 18.38 -40.91
N ASP A 31 -3.36 19.44 -40.36
CA ASP A 31 -3.01 19.95 -39.03
C ASP A 31 -3.55 19.02 -37.93
N VAL A 32 -2.68 18.15 -37.43
CA VAL A 32 -2.96 17.17 -36.37
C VAL A 32 -2.66 17.71 -34.97
N THR A 33 -2.34 18.99 -34.84
CA THR A 33 -1.84 19.55 -33.58
C THR A 33 -2.89 19.52 -32.47
N LYS A 34 -4.16 19.68 -32.84
CA LYS A 34 -5.29 19.60 -31.92
C LYS A 34 -5.47 18.19 -31.37
N ASP A 35 -5.49 17.18 -32.24
CA ASP A 35 -5.65 15.78 -31.85
C ASP A 35 -4.50 15.32 -30.96
N LEU A 36 -3.27 15.77 -31.26
CA LEU A 36 -2.09 15.48 -30.44
C LEU A 36 -2.18 16.13 -29.05
N ALA A 37 -2.68 17.37 -28.95
CA ALA A 37 -2.87 18.04 -27.66
C ALA A 37 -3.91 17.30 -26.80
N GLU A 38 -5.04 16.92 -27.39
CA GLU A 38 -6.09 16.15 -26.71
C GLU A 38 -5.59 14.77 -26.28
N PHE A 39 -4.83 14.07 -27.13
CA PHE A 39 -4.24 12.78 -26.81
C PHE A 39 -3.16 12.87 -25.72
N SER A 40 -2.32 13.91 -25.75
CA SER A 40 -1.31 14.16 -24.72
C SER A 40 -1.96 14.40 -23.36
N LEU A 41 -3.04 15.18 -23.31
CA LEU A 41 -3.81 15.39 -22.08
C LEU A 41 -4.48 14.10 -21.58
N ALA A 42 -5.07 13.31 -22.46
CA ALA A 42 -5.69 12.03 -22.09
C ALA A 42 -4.66 11.06 -21.50
N ASN A 43 -3.48 10.95 -22.13
CA ASN A 43 -2.37 10.15 -21.62
C ASN A 43 -1.86 10.67 -20.28
N ALA A 44 -1.80 11.99 -20.12
CA ALA A 44 -1.35 12.60 -18.87
C ALA A 44 -2.23 12.22 -17.68
N ILE A 45 -3.55 12.31 -17.88
CA ILE A 45 -4.54 11.89 -16.89
C ILE A 45 -4.43 10.38 -16.62
N PHE A 46 -4.29 9.57 -17.67
CA PHE A 46 -4.19 8.12 -17.52
C PHE A 46 -2.95 7.70 -16.74
N ALA A 47 -1.79 8.30 -17.02
CA ALA A 47 -0.55 8.06 -16.28
C ALA A 47 -0.71 8.40 -14.80
N ALA A 48 -1.28 9.57 -14.48
CA ALA A 48 -1.54 9.99 -13.11
C ALA A 48 -2.48 9.03 -12.35
N LEU A 49 -3.51 8.51 -13.02
CA LEU A 49 -4.43 7.52 -12.43
C LEU A 49 -3.73 6.19 -12.11
N VAL A 50 -2.92 5.68 -13.04
CA VAL A 50 -2.18 4.42 -12.85
C VAL A 50 -1.16 4.56 -11.73
N GLU A 51 -0.43 5.67 -11.68
CA GLU A 51 0.54 5.94 -10.62
C GLU A 51 -0.13 6.14 -9.25
N GLY A 52 -1.28 6.82 -9.22
CA GLY A 52 -2.10 6.96 -8.01
C GLY A 52 -2.57 5.60 -7.50
N HIS A 53 -3.01 4.71 -8.38
CA HIS A 53 -3.41 3.35 -8.00
C HIS A 53 -2.22 2.53 -7.47
N ALA A 54 -1.06 2.60 -8.13
CA ALA A 54 0.15 1.93 -7.67
C ALA A 54 0.57 2.41 -6.27
N SER A 55 0.48 3.72 -6.02
CA SER A 55 0.76 4.34 -4.72
C SER A 55 -0.21 3.88 -3.63
N GLU A 56 -1.50 3.77 -3.94
CA GLU A 56 -2.52 3.24 -3.01
C GLU A 56 -2.19 1.79 -2.62
N ILE A 57 -1.89 0.93 -3.59
CA ILE A 57 -1.56 -0.47 -3.33
C ILE A 57 -0.27 -0.59 -2.50
N ASN A 58 0.73 0.25 -2.74
CA ASN A 58 1.95 0.27 -1.94
C ASN A 58 1.64 0.65 -0.48
N SER A 59 0.88 1.73 -0.28
CA SER A 59 0.47 2.18 1.05
C SER A 59 -0.33 1.11 1.80
N LYS A 60 -1.28 0.46 1.10
CA LYS A 60 -2.08 -0.64 1.63
C LYS A 60 -1.22 -1.84 2.03
N ARG A 61 -0.24 -2.24 1.21
CA ARG A 61 0.71 -3.32 1.55
C ARG A 61 1.51 -2.99 2.80
N ASN A 62 2.09 -1.80 2.88
CA ASN A 62 2.86 -1.37 4.06
C ASN A 62 2.00 -1.36 5.33
N ALA A 63 0.75 -0.89 5.24
CA ALA A 63 -0.20 -0.92 6.34
C ALA A 63 -0.53 -2.36 6.79
N MET A 64 -0.75 -3.28 5.85
CA MET A 64 -1.03 -4.68 6.14
C MET A 64 0.18 -5.43 6.71
N ASP A 65 1.39 -5.13 6.23
CA ASP A 65 2.63 -5.68 6.78
C ASP A 65 2.82 -5.26 8.23
N ASN A 66 2.56 -3.99 8.55
CA ASN A 66 2.58 -3.49 9.93
C ASN A 66 1.49 -4.14 10.79
N ALA A 67 0.27 -4.28 10.25
CA ALA A 67 -0.81 -4.99 10.95
C ALA A 67 -0.44 -6.45 11.26
N SER A 68 0.21 -7.14 10.32
CA SER A 68 0.64 -8.53 10.46
C SER A 68 1.72 -8.68 11.54
N LYS A 69 2.69 -7.75 11.59
CA LYS A 69 3.70 -7.70 12.66
C LYS A 69 3.05 -7.48 14.03
N ASN A 70 2.15 -6.50 14.13
CA ASN A 70 1.42 -6.21 15.37
C ASN A 70 0.58 -7.41 15.85
N ALA A 71 -0.04 -8.15 14.91
CA ALA A 71 -0.78 -9.36 15.22
C ALA A 71 0.17 -10.47 15.73
N GLY A 72 1.36 -10.62 15.15
CA GLY A 72 2.39 -11.54 15.62
C GLY A 72 2.80 -11.25 17.08
N ASP A 73 3.05 -9.98 17.40
CA ASP A 73 3.38 -9.56 18.77
C ASP A 73 2.23 -9.87 19.75
N MET A 74 0.99 -9.65 19.33
CA MET A 74 -0.20 -9.97 20.14
C MET A 74 -0.34 -11.48 20.38
N ILE A 75 -0.12 -12.30 19.36
CA ILE A 75 -0.15 -13.77 19.49
C ILE A 75 0.89 -14.23 20.49
N ALA A 76 2.12 -13.71 20.42
CA ALA A 76 3.19 -14.04 21.36
C ALA A 76 2.80 -13.67 22.80
N ALA A 77 2.22 -12.49 23.01
CA ALA A 77 1.74 -12.05 24.32
C ALA A 77 0.63 -12.95 24.87
N LEU A 78 -0.36 -13.29 24.04
CA LEU A 78 -1.47 -14.17 24.42
C LEU A 78 -1.00 -15.59 24.71
N GLN A 79 -0.02 -16.11 23.96
CA GLN A 79 0.55 -17.43 24.19
C GLN A 79 1.28 -17.51 25.54
N MET A 80 1.99 -16.44 25.93
CA MET A 80 2.60 -16.34 27.26
C MET A 80 1.55 -16.32 28.37
N GLN A 81 0.46 -15.58 28.19
CA GLN A 81 -0.66 -15.57 29.14
C GLN A 81 -1.34 -16.94 29.25
N TYR A 82 -1.59 -17.60 28.12
CA TYR A 82 -2.17 -18.94 28.06
C TYR A 82 -1.32 -19.96 28.82
N ASN A 83 0.00 -19.99 28.56
CA ASN A 83 0.89 -20.91 29.25
C ASN A 83 0.95 -20.66 30.76
N ARG A 84 0.94 -19.39 31.17
CA ARG A 84 0.87 -19.02 32.59
C ARG A 84 -0.44 -19.50 33.24
N GLY A 85 -1.58 -19.25 32.59
CA GLY A 85 -2.89 -19.72 33.05
C GLY A 85 -2.97 -21.24 33.14
N ARG A 86 -2.42 -21.95 32.15
CA ARG A 86 -2.34 -23.42 32.15
C ARG A 86 -1.52 -23.94 33.33
N GLN A 87 -0.37 -23.34 33.62
CA GLN A 87 0.46 -23.74 34.76
C GLN A 87 -0.26 -23.48 36.10
N ALA A 88 -0.95 -22.35 36.22
CA ALA A 88 -1.76 -22.05 37.42
C ALA A 88 -2.88 -23.08 37.61
N SER A 89 -3.59 -23.46 36.54
CA SER A 89 -4.62 -24.51 36.59
C SER A 89 -4.05 -25.85 37.05
N ILE A 90 -2.95 -26.32 36.43
CA ILE A 90 -2.29 -27.58 36.83
C ILE A 90 -1.88 -27.53 38.31
N THR A 91 -1.35 -26.41 38.77
CA THR A 91 -0.94 -26.25 40.17
C THR A 91 -2.14 -26.32 41.11
N ASN A 92 -3.25 -25.68 40.78
CA ASN A 92 -4.49 -25.74 41.57
C ASN A 92 -5.05 -27.18 41.61
N ASP A 93 -5.11 -27.86 40.47
CA ASP A 93 -5.59 -29.24 40.40
C ASP A 93 -4.73 -30.17 41.28
N LEU A 94 -3.41 -29.99 41.28
CA LEU A 94 -2.49 -30.75 42.14
C LEU A 94 -2.70 -30.43 43.63
N VAL A 95 -2.92 -29.16 43.98
CA VAL A 95 -3.23 -28.75 45.36
C VAL A 95 -4.53 -29.38 45.84
N ASP A 96 -5.56 -29.42 45.00
CA ASP A 96 -6.85 -30.04 45.31
C ASP A 96 -6.69 -31.55 45.55
N ILE A 97 -5.91 -32.24 44.71
CA ILE A 97 -5.60 -33.68 44.89
C ILE A 97 -4.89 -33.93 46.22
N ILE A 98 -3.85 -33.16 46.55
CA ILE A 98 -3.07 -33.33 47.78
C ILE A 98 -3.93 -33.04 49.02
N THR A 99 -4.73 -31.98 48.98
CA THR A 99 -5.62 -31.59 50.06
C THR A 99 -6.69 -32.67 50.30
N GLY A 100 -7.30 -33.18 49.23
CA GLY A 100 -8.27 -34.28 49.32
C GLY A 100 -7.66 -35.58 49.86
N ALA A 101 -6.45 -35.92 49.45
CA ALA A 101 -5.74 -37.10 49.94
C ALA A 101 -5.30 -36.98 51.41
N SER A 102 -4.96 -35.77 51.88
CA SER A 102 -4.53 -35.52 53.26
C SER A 102 -5.69 -35.41 54.25
N ALA A 103 -6.92 -35.26 53.75
CA ALA A 103 -8.14 -35.17 54.56
C ALA A 103 -8.78 -36.54 54.86
N LEU A 104 -8.21 -37.64 54.33
CA LEU A 104 -8.62 -39.02 54.54
C LEU A 104 -7.73 -39.70 55.59
#